data_AF-A0A2E1DMZ4-F1
#
_entry.id   AF-A0A2E1DMZ4-F1
#
_cell.length_a   1.000
_cell.length_b   1.000
_cell.length_c   1.000
_cell.angle_alpha   90.00
_cell.angle_beta   90.00
_cell.angle_gamma   90.00
#
_symmetry.space_group_name_H-M   'P 1'
#
loop_
_entity.id
_entity.type
_entity.pdbx_description
1 polymer ?
#
loop_
_entity_poly.entity_id
_entity_poly.type
_entity_poly.pdbx_seq_one_letter_code
_entity_poly.pdbx_strand_id
1 'polypeptide(L)' 'MTRTGDYMAMLLAKIGSPTAFFPRFPPEALRRVPSRVLGWLDRQRQRAALAELDDRLLNDIGVGRAAAETEARRWD' A
#
# COMPACT_ATOMS: atom_id res chain seq x y z
N MET A 1 -34.75 -37.59 -33.15
CA MET A 1 -33.43 -37.85 -32.52
C MET A 1 -32.64 -36.54 -32.51
N THR A 2 -32.91 -35.65 -31.55
CA THR A 2 -32.33 -34.30 -31.46
C THR A 2 -31.74 -34.09 -30.06
N ARG A 3 -30.76 -34.93 -29.68
CA ARG A 3 -30.18 -34.94 -28.32
C ARG A 3 -28.95 -34.02 -28.18
N THR A 4 -28.40 -33.55 -29.29
CA THR A 4 -27.12 -32.81 -29.32
C THR A 4 -27.30 -31.30 -29.16
N GLY A 5 -28.43 -30.74 -29.60
CA GLY A 5 -28.71 -29.30 -29.50
C GLY A 5 -28.92 -28.81 -28.07
N ASP A 6 -29.67 -29.58 -27.28
CA ASP A 6 -30.00 -29.20 -25.88
C ASP A 6 -28.79 -29.24 -24.94
N TYR A 7 -27.80 -30.10 -25.24
CA TYR A 7 -26.61 -30.23 -24.40
C TYR A 7 -25.73 -28.97 -24.43
N MET A 8 -25.63 -28.29 -25.59
CA MET A 8 -24.82 -27.07 -25.71
C MET A 8 -25.50 -25.85 -25.10
N ALA A 9 -26.84 -25.77 -25.19
CA ALA A 9 -27.62 -24.74 -24.52
C ALA A 9 -27.53 -24.84 -22.98
N MET A 10 -27.55 -26.07 -22.45
CA MET A 10 -27.37 -26.31 -21.02
C MET A 10 -25.94 -26.03 -20.56
N LEU A 11 -24.93 -26.28 -21.39
CA LEU A 11 -23.52 -26.03 -21.03
C LEU A 11 -23.20 -24.53 -20.92
N LEU A 12 -23.77 -23.71 -21.80
CA LEU A 12 -23.58 -22.25 -21.79
C LEU A 12 -24.36 -21.57 -20.65
N ALA A 13 -25.52 -22.10 -20.27
CA ALA A 13 -26.31 -21.57 -19.15
C ALA A 13 -25.69 -21.84 -17.77
N LYS A 14 -24.77 -22.81 -17.66
CA LYS A 14 -24.12 -23.20 -16.39
C LYS A 14 -22.84 -22.42 -16.08
N ILE A 15 -22.35 -21.61 -17.02
CA ILE A 15 -21.21 -20.71 -16.80
C ILE A 15 -21.77 -19.47 -16.12
N GLY A 16 -21.87 -19.55 -14.79
CA GLY A 16 -22.28 -18.44 -13.95
C GLY A 16 -21.53 -17.17 -14.35
N SER A 17 -22.28 -16.08 -14.50
CA SER A 17 -21.75 -14.78 -14.89
C SER A 17 -20.50 -14.44 -14.06
N PRO A 18 -19.35 -14.13 -14.69
CA PRO A 18 -18.13 -13.76 -13.98
C PRO A 18 -18.30 -12.51 -13.10
N THR A 19 -19.41 -11.79 -13.23
CA THR A 19 -19.75 -10.64 -12.40
C THR A 19 -20.06 -11.02 -10.94
N ALA A 20 -20.36 -12.30 -10.64
CA ALA A 20 -20.72 -12.73 -9.28
C ALA A 20 -19.55 -12.74 -8.27
N PHE A 21 -18.29 -12.66 -8.73
CA PHE A 21 -17.11 -12.68 -7.86
C PHE A 21 -16.51 -11.30 -7.57
N PHE A 22 -17.02 -10.22 -8.17
CA PHE A 22 -16.52 -8.87 -7.87
C PHE A 22 -17.37 -8.27 -6.75
N PRO A 23 -16.91 -8.25 -5.48
CA PRO A 23 -17.59 -7.51 -4.45
C PRO A 23 -17.78 -6.08 -4.94
N ARG A 24 -19.03 -5.62 -4.99
CA ARG A 24 -19.36 -4.23 -5.30
C ARG A 24 -18.90 -3.40 -4.10
N PHE A 25 -17.64 -2.97 -4.14
CA PHE A 25 -17.09 -2.09 -3.13
C PHE A 25 -17.89 -0.78 -3.17
N PRO A 26 -18.51 -0.35 -2.07
CA PRO A 26 -19.17 0.94 -2.00
C PRO A 26 -18.11 2.05 -2.25
N PRO A 27 -18.45 3.16 -2.94
CA PRO A 27 -17.51 4.23 -3.31
C PRO A 27 -17.07 5.10 -2.12
N GLU A 28 -17.03 4.53 -0.93
CA GLU A 28 -16.53 5.21 0.26
C GLU A 28 -15.01 5.29 0.13
N ALA A 29 -14.53 6.53 0.09
CA ALA A 29 -13.16 6.92 -0.19
C ALA A 29 -12.16 5.88 0.33
N LEU A 30 -11.55 5.14 -0.58
CA LEU A 30 -10.36 4.34 -0.32
C LEU A 30 -9.29 5.29 0.19
N ARG A 31 -9.31 5.54 1.51
CA ARG A 31 -8.28 6.28 2.21
C ARG A 31 -7.05 5.42 2.01
N ARG A 32 -6.16 5.85 1.10
CA ARG A 32 -4.89 5.15 0.84
C ARG A 32 -4.08 5.19 2.13
N VAL A 33 -4.27 4.18 2.97
CA VAL A 33 -3.38 3.95 4.09
C VAL A 33 -2.12 3.37 3.47
N PRO A 34 -0.97 4.06 3.54
CA PRO A 34 0.27 3.46 3.08
C PRO A 34 0.45 2.12 3.80
N SER A 35 0.89 1.11 3.06
CA SER A 35 1.20 -0.18 3.68
C SER A 35 2.21 0.03 4.80
N ARG A 36 2.21 -0.83 5.82
CA ARG A 36 3.20 -0.77 6.92
C ARG A 36 4.63 -0.67 6.40
N VAL A 37 4.94 -1.37 5.30
CA VAL A 37 6.23 -1.33 4.63
C VAL A 37 6.54 0.04 4.03
N LEU A 38 5.58 0.67 3.34
CA LEU A 38 5.77 2.01 2.78
C LEU A 38 5.92 3.06 3.89
N GLY A 39 5.15 2.96 4.97
CA GLY A 39 5.28 3.85 6.12
C GLY A 39 6.63 3.69 6.84
N TRP A 40 7.13 2.46 6.96
CA TRP A 40 8.48 2.20 7.47
C TRP A 40 9.54 2.81 6.55
N LEU A 41 9.46 2.59 5.24
CA LEU A 41 10.43 3.12 4.27
C LEU A 41 10.46 4.65 4.28
N ASP A 42 9.30 5.29 4.38
CA ASP A 42 9.19 6.74 4.47
C ASP A 42 9.87 7.28 5.74
N ARG A 43 9.63 6.64 6.90
CA ARG A 43 10.34 6.99 8.15
C ARG A 43 11.86 6.81 8.03
N GLN A 44 12.32 5.75 7.37
CA GLN A 44 13.76 5.55 7.14
C GLN A 44 14.37 6.66 6.26
N ARG A 45 13.65 7.12 5.24
CA ARG A 45 14.08 8.25 4.40
C ARG A 45 14.15 9.55 5.18
N GLN A 46 13.14 9.85 5.98
CA GLN A 46 13.13 11.04 6.84
C GLN A 46 14.28 11.04 7.85
N ARG A 47 14.57 9.87 8.44
CA ARG A 47 15.68 9.64 9.36
C ARG A 47 17.05 9.85 8.71
N ALA A 48 17.25 9.37 7.48
CA ALA A 48 18.46 9.63 6.72
C ALA A 48 18.63 11.13 6.41
N ALA A 49 17.56 11.78 5.94
CA ALA A 49 17.58 13.22 5.65
C ALA A 49 17.88 14.07 6.89
N LEU A 50 17.42 13.66 8.08
CA LEU A 50 17.74 14.33 9.34
C LEU A 50 19.24 14.31 9.64
N ALA A 51 19.95 13.22 9.35
CA ALA A 51 21.39 13.12 9.55
C ALA A 51 22.21 13.90 8.51
N GLU A 52 21.64 14.18 7.34
CA GLU A 52 22.26 14.98 6.29
C GLU A 52 22.19 16.49 6.56
N LEU A 53 21.34 16.94 7.49
CA LEU A 53 21.25 18.34 7.86
C LEU A 53 22.58 18.88 8.42
N ASP A 54 22.88 20.13 8.08
CA ASP A 54 23.99 20.86 8.69
C ASP A 54 23.67 21.26 10.15
N ASP A 55 24.71 21.66 10.89
CA ASP A 55 24.55 22.01 12.31
C ASP A 55 23.66 23.23 12.52
N ARG A 56 23.59 24.17 11.57
CA ARG A 56 22.74 25.35 11.69
C ARG A 56 21.27 24.97 11.59
N LEU A 57 20.90 24.14 10.63
CA LEU A 57 19.55 23.63 10.44
C LEU A 57 19.12 22.73 11.60
N LEU A 58 20.02 21.90 12.10
CA LEU A 58 19.79 21.11 13.31
C LEU A 58 19.55 22.01 14.54
N ASN A 59 20.34 23.07 14.69
CA ASN A 59 20.16 24.05 15.77
C ASN A 59 18.83 24.83 15.66
N ASP A 60 18.34 25.11 14.46
CA ASP A 60 17.06 25.80 14.24
C ASP A 60 15.87 24.99 14.80
N ILE A 61 15.96 23.65 14.72
CA ILE A 61 14.97 22.73 15.28
C ILE A 61 15.34 22.22 16.69
N GLY A 62 16.42 22.73 17.28
CA GLY A 62 16.88 22.38 18.64
C GLY A 62 17.41 20.94 18.78
N VAL A 63 17.90 20.33 17.70
CA VAL A 63 18.45 18.96 17.69
C VAL A 63 19.97 19.02 17.62
N GLY A 64 20.66 18.22 18.44
CA GLY A 64 22.12 18.07 18.34
C GLY A 64 22.54 17.01 17.30
N ARG A 65 23.74 17.16 16.70
CA ARG A 65 24.27 16.22 15.70
C ARG A 65 24.25 14.76 16.16
N ALA A 66 24.71 14.48 17.38
CA ALA A 66 24.71 13.12 17.92
C ALA A 66 23.30 12.52 18.08
N ALA A 67 22.29 13.36 18.37
CA ALA A 67 20.91 12.93 18.47
C ALA A 67 20.32 12.63 17.08
N ALA A 68 20.60 13.47 16.09
CA ALA A 68 20.20 13.24 14.69
C ALA A 68 20.78 11.92 14.14
N GLU A 69 22.07 11.68 14.34
CA GLU A 69 22.71 10.43 13.92
C GLU A 69 22.16 9.20 14.65
N THR A 70 21.83 9.34 15.93
CA THR A 70 21.23 8.26 16.72
C THR A 70 19.83 7.93 16.23
N GLU A 71 19.03 8.93 15.89
CA GLU A 71 17.72 8.74 15.28
C GLU A 71 17.83 8.12 13.88
N ALA A 72 18.82 8.53 13.09
CA ALA A 72 19.08 7.96 11.76
C ALA A 72 19.41 6.46 11.78
N ARG A 73 19.98 5.97 12.88
CA ARG A 73 20.29 4.55 13.08
C ARG A 73 19.12 3.70 13.58
N ARG A 74 17.92 4.27 13.77
CA ARG A 74 16.74 3.51 14.26
C ARG A 74 15.97 2.82 13.14
N TRP A 75 15.62 1.56 13.36
CA TRP A 75 15.05 0.66 12.34
C TRP A 75 13.62 0.18 12.67
N ASP A 76 13.01 0.71 13.73
CA ASP A 76 11.62 0.48 14.13
C ASP A 76 10.60 1.20 13.22
#